data_AF-A0A8W8MEE2-F1
#
_entry.id   AF-A0A8W8MEE2-F1
#
_cell.length_a   1.000
_cell.length_b   1.000
_cell.length_c   1.000
_cell.angle_alpha   90.00
_cell.angle_beta   90.00
_cell.angle_gamma   90.00
#
_symmetry.space_group_name_H-M   'P 1'
#
loop_
_entity.id
_entity.type
_entity.pdbx_description
1 polymer ?
#
loop_
_entity_poly.entity_id
_entity_poly.type
_entity_poly.pdbx_seq_one_letter_code
_entity_poly.pdbx_strand_id
1 'polypeptide(L)'
;SGPSHRPALTTPCEFIKLESYEAMKKAIGNVKSVMKEDIKFFLPMYITPNHGAMIKETFENCLNEVAAILPKCKPNKTPIPELVIKVIPNLMSATVVEFSKGTQHTSDNSLSGYFSLHRLLLWALDIYPELQGEIDNRLKKFIDDVGERSKKACPHIGEWLMLLAASFKYTWQDAAWAYLSESFKRNVMWYVKEDAKLGMLDTDKDYRIRETLQRTLVSRKLLAFQVLFLDIAMPKGKSRADLVKRYDANLGFPTEEMVKQMKESIQLIKNMETYSDWFKVLKIKPLRDDEVFDKLVSAVKYAIDTNGYHWSFWKTGGGWGEVLRRYKPYTKKEDKDSGKRKSEDTEDGPSAKKKPALKKEVSKPKGRGRGGKQPAAKPAGRGAKKAKEEPAEAPAGRGRGRGQKRKAEEAAPVGRGRGGKKKK
;
A
#
# COMPACT_ATOMS: atom_id res chain seq x y z
N SER A 1 -7.51 8.42 -1.52
CA SER A 1 -6.50 9.41 -1.06
C SER A 1 -5.40 9.54 -2.13
N GLY A 2 -4.38 10.39 -1.97
CA GLY A 2 -3.23 10.44 -2.90
C GLY A 2 -3.30 11.54 -3.98
N PRO A 3 -2.20 11.75 -4.74
CA PRO A 3 -2.11 12.83 -5.72
C PRO A 3 -3.07 12.60 -6.90
N SER A 4 -3.53 13.68 -7.54
CA SER A 4 -4.53 13.65 -8.63
C SER A 4 -4.12 12.77 -9.82
N HIS A 5 -2.82 12.66 -10.10
CA HIS A 5 -2.29 11.80 -11.15
C HIS A 5 -2.24 10.31 -10.77
N ARG A 6 -2.56 9.95 -9.52
CA ARG A 6 -2.56 8.58 -9.00
C ARG A 6 -3.37 8.49 -7.68
N PRO A 7 -4.70 8.48 -7.75
CA PRO A 7 -5.51 8.26 -6.55
C PRO A 7 -5.29 6.83 -6.03
N ALA A 8 -4.96 6.71 -4.75
CA ALA A 8 -5.00 5.45 -4.02
C ALA A 8 -6.45 5.18 -3.61
N LEU A 9 -6.97 4.00 -3.96
CA LEU A 9 -8.24 3.53 -3.44
C LEU A 9 -8.01 3.06 -2.01
N THR A 10 -8.85 3.51 -1.10
CA THR A 10 -8.83 3.12 0.30
C THR A 10 -10.26 2.79 0.70
N THR A 11 -10.42 1.83 1.61
CA THR A 11 -11.72 1.50 2.18
C THR A 11 -11.65 1.58 3.69
N PRO A 12 -12.65 2.19 4.35
CA PRO A 12 -12.72 2.22 5.80
C PRO A 12 -13.03 0.84 6.40
N CYS A 13 -13.34 -0.18 5.58
CA CYS A 13 -13.81 -1.50 6.03
C CYS A 13 -15.06 -1.39 6.93
N GLU A 14 -15.92 -0.44 6.61
CA GLU A 14 -17.20 -0.21 7.27
C GLU A 14 -18.34 -0.82 6.44
N PHE A 15 -19.38 -1.28 7.12
CA PHE A 15 -20.53 -1.93 6.49
C PHE A 15 -21.76 -1.03 6.59
N ILE A 16 -22.40 -0.79 5.45
CA ILE A 16 -23.62 -0.02 5.37
C ILE A 16 -24.56 -0.63 4.33
N LYS A 17 -25.88 -0.54 4.57
CA LYS A 17 -26.89 -0.97 3.59
C LYS A 17 -26.88 -0.05 2.37
N LEU A 18 -27.14 -0.61 1.19
CA LEU A 18 -27.18 0.15 -0.06
C LEU A 18 -28.22 1.26 0.00
N GLU A 19 -29.42 0.96 0.51
CA GLU A 19 -30.52 1.93 0.61
C GLU A 19 -30.14 3.09 1.53
N SER A 20 -29.41 2.81 2.62
CA SER A 20 -28.92 3.85 3.53
C SER A 20 -27.83 4.70 2.88
N TYR A 21 -26.90 4.09 2.14
CA TYR A 21 -25.88 4.81 1.38
C TYR A 21 -26.51 5.75 0.34
N GLU A 22 -27.47 5.26 -0.45
CA GLU A 22 -28.18 6.04 -1.46
C GLU A 22 -29.04 7.15 -0.86
N ALA A 23 -29.78 6.84 0.21
CA ALA A 23 -30.59 7.83 0.91
C ALA A 23 -29.73 8.98 1.46
N MET A 24 -28.58 8.67 2.07
CA MET A 24 -27.64 9.70 2.52
C MET A 24 -27.05 10.48 1.35
N LYS A 25 -26.57 9.81 0.30
CA LYS A 25 -26.04 10.48 -0.89
C LYS A 25 -27.07 11.44 -1.50
N LYS A 26 -28.35 11.07 -1.52
CA LYS A 26 -29.46 11.92 -1.99
C LYS A 26 -29.77 13.08 -1.04
N ALA A 27 -29.76 12.85 0.27
CA ALA A 27 -30.16 13.84 1.26
C ALA A 27 -29.09 14.91 1.53
N ILE A 28 -27.82 14.51 1.63
CA ILE A 28 -26.71 15.37 2.07
C ILE A 28 -25.60 15.53 1.02
N GLY A 29 -25.67 14.82 -0.11
CA GLY A 29 -24.70 14.92 -1.21
C GLY A 29 -23.37 14.18 -0.99
N ASN A 30 -23.01 13.88 0.26
CA ASN A 30 -21.86 13.07 0.62
C ASN A 30 -22.18 12.06 1.72
N VAL A 31 -21.56 10.88 1.64
CA VAL A 31 -21.59 9.88 2.71
C VAL A 31 -20.28 9.94 3.46
N LYS A 32 -20.31 9.89 4.80
CA LYS A 32 -19.11 9.91 5.65
C LYS A 32 -18.93 8.60 6.39
N SER A 33 -17.69 8.19 6.55
CA SER A 33 -17.29 7.09 7.43
C SER A 33 -17.42 7.48 8.90
N VAL A 34 -17.30 6.51 9.81
CA VAL A 34 -17.23 6.76 11.26
C VAL A 34 -16.07 7.70 11.60
N MET A 35 -14.99 7.62 10.83
CA MET A 35 -13.82 8.50 10.94
C MET A 35 -13.98 9.85 10.21
N LYS A 36 -15.20 10.19 9.76
CA LYS A 36 -15.58 11.43 9.05
C LYS A 36 -14.94 11.61 7.67
N GLU A 37 -14.38 10.55 7.10
CA GLU A 37 -13.83 10.55 5.74
C GLU A 37 -14.96 10.40 4.71
N ASP A 38 -14.84 11.05 3.55
CA ASP A 38 -15.87 10.94 2.52
C ASP A 38 -15.82 9.58 1.81
N ILE A 39 -16.94 8.85 1.81
CA ILE A 39 -17.15 7.59 1.11
C ILE A 39 -17.71 7.91 -0.28
N LYS A 40 -16.87 7.74 -1.30
CA LYS A 40 -17.19 8.11 -2.68
C LYS A 40 -17.93 7.05 -3.48
N PHE A 41 -17.71 5.78 -3.15
CA PHE A 41 -18.22 4.63 -3.90
C PHE A 41 -18.81 3.60 -2.95
N PHE A 42 -19.80 2.85 -3.42
CA PHE A 42 -20.38 1.72 -2.71
C PHE A 42 -19.91 0.42 -3.35
N LEU A 43 -19.01 -0.30 -2.69
CA LEU A 43 -18.59 -1.63 -3.13
C LEU A 43 -19.46 -2.67 -2.40
N PRO A 44 -20.31 -3.45 -3.10
CA PRO A 44 -21.09 -4.48 -2.44
C PRO A 44 -20.18 -5.57 -1.89
N MET A 45 -20.58 -6.17 -0.77
CA MET A 45 -19.91 -7.35 -0.23
C MET A 45 -20.66 -8.62 -0.63
N TYR A 46 -19.92 -9.73 -0.73
CA TYR A 46 -20.55 -11.03 -0.81
C TYR A 46 -20.97 -11.49 0.60
N ILE A 47 -22.19 -12.01 0.74
CA ILE A 47 -22.72 -12.51 2.01
C ILE A 47 -23.07 -14.00 1.89
N THR A 48 -23.93 -14.35 0.93
CA THR A 48 -24.35 -15.73 0.64
C THR A 48 -24.43 -15.94 -0.88
N PRO A 49 -24.56 -17.18 -1.38
CA PRO A 49 -24.76 -17.43 -2.81
C PRO A 49 -25.94 -16.65 -3.39
N ASN A 50 -27.07 -16.62 -2.69
CA ASN A 50 -28.26 -15.86 -3.12
C ASN A 50 -27.98 -14.36 -3.19
N HIS A 51 -27.26 -13.80 -2.21
CA HIS A 51 -26.82 -12.41 -2.27
C HIS A 51 -25.84 -12.16 -3.41
N GLY A 52 -24.89 -13.07 -3.62
CA GLY A 52 -23.92 -13.02 -4.72
C GLY A 52 -24.56 -12.96 -6.11
N ALA A 53 -25.70 -13.63 -6.29
CA ALA A 53 -26.47 -13.57 -7.54
C ALA A 53 -27.12 -12.19 -7.78
N MET A 54 -27.40 -11.44 -6.71
CA MET A 54 -28.07 -10.13 -6.79
C MET A 54 -27.09 -8.95 -6.94
N ILE A 55 -25.88 -9.06 -6.38
CA ILE A 55 -24.95 -7.91 -6.33
C ILE A 55 -24.18 -7.64 -7.62
N LYS A 56 -24.32 -8.49 -8.65
CA LYS A 56 -23.50 -8.39 -9.88
C LYS A 56 -23.60 -7.01 -10.53
N GLU A 57 -24.82 -6.50 -10.71
CA GLU A 57 -25.04 -5.18 -11.32
C GLU A 57 -24.45 -4.05 -10.46
N THR A 58 -24.72 -4.04 -9.15
CA THR A 58 -24.16 -3.04 -8.23
C THR A 58 -22.63 -3.07 -8.21
N PHE A 59 -22.05 -4.27 -8.29
CA PHE A 59 -20.60 -4.46 -8.34
C PHE A 59 -20.00 -3.89 -9.62
N GLU A 60 -20.56 -4.22 -10.78
CA GLU A 60 -20.12 -3.69 -12.07
C GLU A 60 -20.26 -2.18 -12.17
N ASN A 61 -21.38 -1.63 -11.68
CA ASN A 61 -21.61 -0.19 -11.64
C ASN A 61 -20.56 0.52 -10.77
N CYS A 62 -20.27 -0.01 -9.58
CA CYS A 62 -19.21 0.51 -8.72
C CYS A 62 -17.83 0.48 -9.41
N LEU A 63 -17.47 -0.64 -10.05
CA LEU A 63 -16.20 -0.73 -10.77
C LEU A 63 -16.12 0.28 -11.93
N ASN A 64 -17.22 0.50 -12.66
CA ASN A 64 -17.30 1.50 -13.72
C ASN A 64 -17.16 2.94 -13.18
N GLU A 65 -17.74 3.26 -12.03
CA GLU A 65 -17.53 4.54 -11.37
C GLU A 65 -16.07 4.74 -10.95
N VAL A 66 -15.45 3.70 -10.36
CA VAL A 66 -14.04 3.71 -9.97
C VAL A 66 -13.11 3.84 -11.19
N ALA A 67 -13.49 3.29 -12.35
CA ALA A 67 -12.73 3.41 -13.58
C ALA A 67 -12.49 4.87 -14.00
N ALA A 68 -13.34 5.81 -13.59
CA ALA A 68 -13.19 7.24 -13.88
C ALA A 68 -11.95 7.87 -13.22
N ILE A 69 -11.47 7.28 -12.11
CA ILE A 69 -10.33 7.80 -11.35
C ILE A 69 -9.09 6.93 -11.50
N LEU A 70 -9.20 5.74 -12.08
CA LEU A 70 -8.07 4.84 -12.26
C LEU A 70 -7.23 5.18 -13.49
N PRO A 71 -5.89 5.11 -13.40
CA PRO A 71 -5.03 5.37 -14.54
C PRO A 71 -5.23 4.33 -15.64
N LYS A 72 -5.32 4.80 -16.88
CA LYS A 72 -5.53 3.95 -18.08
C LYS A 72 -6.84 3.16 -18.05
N CYS A 73 -7.81 3.56 -17.24
CA CYS A 73 -9.17 3.03 -17.28
C CYS A 73 -10.12 4.10 -17.84
N LYS A 74 -11.21 3.65 -18.42
CA LYS A 74 -12.31 4.44 -18.96
C LYS A 74 -13.64 3.80 -18.53
N PRO A 75 -14.56 4.56 -17.90
CA PRO A 75 -15.89 4.07 -17.55
C PRO A 75 -16.61 3.46 -18.75
N ASN A 76 -17.30 2.33 -18.54
CA ASN A 76 -18.08 1.60 -19.53
C ASN A 76 -17.31 1.13 -20.78
N LYS A 77 -15.98 1.27 -20.79
CA LYS A 77 -15.10 0.83 -21.89
C LYS A 77 -14.03 -0.15 -21.44
N THR A 78 -13.61 -0.06 -20.18
CA THR A 78 -12.65 -1.00 -19.61
C THR A 78 -13.41 -2.27 -19.24
N PRO A 79 -12.98 -3.46 -19.67
CA PRO A 79 -13.64 -4.70 -19.30
C PRO A 79 -13.70 -4.87 -17.78
N ILE A 80 -14.84 -5.37 -17.27
CA ILE A 80 -15.02 -5.65 -15.84
C ILE A 80 -13.89 -6.53 -15.27
N PRO A 81 -13.45 -7.62 -15.92
CA PRO A 81 -12.34 -8.43 -15.42
C PRO A 81 -11.05 -7.62 -15.19
N GLU A 82 -10.73 -6.68 -16.09
CA GLU A 82 -9.56 -5.82 -15.92
C GLU A 82 -9.73 -4.88 -14.71
N LEU A 83 -10.94 -4.37 -14.49
CA LEU A 83 -11.26 -3.54 -13.32
C LEU A 83 -11.17 -4.34 -12.01
N VAL A 84 -11.61 -5.60 -11.98
CA VAL A 84 -11.49 -6.48 -10.80
C VAL A 84 -10.02 -6.60 -10.38
N ILE A 85 -9.13 -6.93 -11.32
CA ILE A 85 -7.68 -7.11 -11.06
C ILE A 85 -7.02 -5.79 -10.61
N LYS A 86 -7.53 -4.63 -11.03
CA LYS A 86 -6.99 -3.33 -10.63
C LYS A 86 -7.56 -2.83 -9.30
N VAL A 87 -8.83 -3.10 -9.00
CA VAL A 87 -9.53 -2.51 -7.86
C VAL A 87 -9.36 -3.35 -6.60
N ILE A 88 -9.67 -4.64 -6.64
CA ILE A 88 -9.72 -5.45 -5.41
C ILE A 88 -8.31 -5.66 -4.84
N PRO A 89 -7.28 -6.06 -5.62
CA PRO A 89 -5.90 -6.15 -5.11
C PRO A 89 -5.34 -4.81 -4.61
N ASN A 90 -5.72 -3.69 -5.23
CA ASN A 90 -5.37 -2.35 -4.77
C ASN A 90 -5.98 -2.04 -3.41
N LEU A 91 -7.29 -2.26 -3.25
CA LEU A 91 -7.98 -2.09 -1.96
C LEU A 91 -7.36 -2.98 -0.88
N MET A 92 -7.12 -4.26 -1.18
CA MET A 92 -6.47 -5.17 -0.24
C MET A 92 -5.08 -4.66 0.17
N SER A 93 -4.23 -4.27 -0.80
CA SER A 93 -2.91 -3.73 -0.48
C SER A 93 -2.97 -2.42 0.30
N ALA A 94 -3.94 -1.54 0.00
CA ALA A 94 -4.10 -0.25 0.66
C ALA A 94 -4.61 -0.40 2.10
N THR A 95 -5.52 -1.32 2.36
CA THR A 95 -6.01 -1.63 3.72
C THR A 95 -4.86 -2.03 4.64
N VAL A 96 -3.88 -2.82 4.16
CA VAL A 96 -2.70 -3.17 4.97
C VAL A 96 -1.85 -1.95 5.32
N VAL A 97 -1.74 -0.99 4.40
CA VAL A 97 -1.05 0.28 4.66
C VAL A 97 -1.76 1.08 5.75
N GLU A 98 -3.09 1.13 5.74
CA GLU A 98 -3.88 1.82 6.77
C GLU A 98 -3.78 1.13 8.14
N PHE A 99 -3.74 -0.20 8.20
CA PHE A 99 -3.42 -0.92 9.44
C PHE A 99 -2.03 -0.55 9.99
N SER A 100 -1.03 -0.42 9.13
CA SER A 100 0.33 -0.08 9.56
C SER A 100 0.46 1.35 10.08
N LYS A 101 -0.38 2.29 9.62
CA LYS A 101 -0.38 3.68 10.10
C LYS A 101 -1.09 3.83 11.45
N GLY A 102 -1.86 2.82 11.87
CA GLY A 102 -2.75 2.93 13.03
C GLY A 102 -3.95 3.85 12.81
N THR A 103 -4.18 4.31 11.57
CA THR A 103 -5.33 5.13 11.16
C THR A 103 -6.62 4.32 11.13
N GLN A 104 -6.50 3.02 10.83
CA GLN A 104 -7.50 2.02 11.15
C GLN A 104 -6.99 1.21 12.34
N HIS A 105 -7.71 1.27 13.46
CA HIS A 105 -7.50 0.28 14.51
C HIS A 105 -7.68 -1.11 13.86
N THR A 106 -6.76 -2.03 14.16
CA THR A 106 -6.94 -3.45 13.84
C THR A 106 -8.04 -4.05 14.73
N SER A 107 -9.23 -3.49 14.62
CA SER A 107 -10.45 -3.98 15.22
C SER A 107 -10.93 -5.20 14.44
N ASP A 108 -11.84 -5.95 15.06
CA ASP A 108 -12.46 -7.10 14.41
C ASP A 108 -13.20 -6.71 13.14
N ASN A 109 -13.83 -5.54 13.12
CA ASN A 109 -14.52 -5.02 11.95
C ASN A 109 -13.56 -4.76 10.79
N SER A 110 -12.42 -4.11 11.04
CA SER A 110 -11.47 -3.79 9.97
C SER A 110 -10.84 -5.07 9.38
N LEU A 111 -10.50 -6.05 10.24
CA LEU A 111 -10.04 -7.37 9.79
C LEU A 111 -11.12 -8.09 8.99
N SER A 112 -12.36 -8.05 9.45
CA SER A 112 -13.51 -8.65 8.77
C SER A 112 -13.72 -8.05 7.39
N GLY A 113 -13.59 -6.73 7.24
CA GLY A 113 -13.64 -6.05 5.95
C GLY A 113 -12.51 -6.47 5.02
N TYR A 114 -11.29 -6.63 5.55
CA TYR A 114 -10.15 -7.11 4.76
C TYR A 114 -10.36 -8.54 4.23
N PHE A 115 -10.82 -9.46 5.07
CA PHE A 115 -11.19 -10.82 4.63
C PHE A 115 -12.40 -10.83 3.68
N SER A 116 -13.34 -9.89 3.83
CA SER A 116 -14.49 -9.74 2.93
C SER A 116 -14.07 -9.32 1.52
N LEU A 117 -13.03 -8.48 1.37
CA LEU A 117 -12.44 -8.15 0.07
C LEU A 117 -11.90 -9.41 -0.63
N HIS A 118 -11.25 -10.30 0.11
CA HIS A 118 -10.77 -11.57 -0.44
C HIS A 118 -11.93 -12.47 -0.85
N ARG A 119 -12.98 -12.60 -0.04
CA ARG A 119 -14.16 -13.38 -0.44
C ARG A 119 -14.83 -12.80 -1.69
N LEU A 120 -14.89 -11.48 -1.82
CA LEU A 120 -15.39 -10.80 -3.01
C LEU A 120 -14.52 -11.08 -4.24
N LEU A 121 -13.20 -11.13 -4.09
CA LEU A 121 -12.28 -11.54 -5.17
C LEU A 121 -12.55 -12.98 -5.62
N LEU A 122 -12.75 -13.90 -4.67
CA LEU A 122 -13.09 -15.29 -4.99
C LEU A 122 -14.45 -15.39 -5.71
N TRP A 123 -15.45 -14.62 -5.28
CA TRP A 123 -16.73 -14.55 -5.98
C TRP A 123 -16.56 -14.00 -7.40
N ALA A 124 -15.76 -12.95 -7.60
CA ALA A 124 -15.50 -12.40 -8.92
C ALA A 124 -14.84 -13.43 -9.85
N LEU A 125 -13.95 -14.30 -9.34
CA LEU A 125 -13.37 -15.40 -10.11
C LEU A 125 -14.42 -16.44 -10.58
N ASP A 126 -15.46 -16.66 -9.77
CA ASP A 126 -16.55 -17.57 -10.14
C ASP A 126 -17.45 -16.94 -11.22
N ILE A 127 -17.65 -15.62 -11.17
CA ILE A 127 -18.47 -14.87 -12.15
C ILE A 127 -17.72 -14.60 -13.46
N TYR A 128 -16.40 -14.40 -13.40
CA TYR A 128 -15.54 -14.10 -14.56
C TYR A 128 -14.37 -15.10 -14.63
N PRO A 129 -14.59 -16.33 -15.11
CA PRO A 129 -13.58 -17.40 -15.10
C PRO A 129 -12.28 -17.05 -15.83
N GLU A 130 -12.32 -16.15 -16.81
CA GLU A 130 -11.16 -15.65 -17.56
C GLU A 130 -10.12 -14.95 -16.66
N LEU A 131 -10.55 -14.45 -15.49
CA LEU A 131 -9.66 -13.84 -14.50
C LEU A 131 -8.56 -14.81 -14.04
N GLN A 132 -8.85 -16.10 -13.95
CA GLN A 132 -7.88 -17.08 -13.46
C GLN A 132 -6.63 -17.13 -14.34
N GLY A 133 -6.82 -17.26 -15.65
CA GLY A 133 -5.73 -17.33 -16.62
C GLY A 133 -4.91 -16.04 -16.63
N GLU A 134 -5.57 -14.88 -16.55
CA GLU A 134 -4.90 -13.58 -16.52
C GLU A 134 -4.08 -13.38 -15.23
N ILE A 135 -4.63 -13.75 -14.07
CA ILE A 135 -3.92 -13.69 -12.78
C ILE A 135 -2.69 -14.60 -12.81
N ASP A 136 -2.85 -15.85 -13.22
CA ASP A 136 -1.75 -16.81 -13.27
C ASP A 136 -0.66 -16.38 -14.27
N ASN A 137 -1.05 -15.76 -15.39
CA ASN A 137 -0.09 -15.20 -16.35
C ASN A 137 0.72 -14.03 -15.76
N ARG A 138 0.06 -13.11 -15.03
CA ARG A 138 0.74 -11.99 -14.37
C ARG A 138 1.70 -12.45 -13.26
N LEU A 139 1.28 -13.47 -12.51
CA LEU A 139 2.14 -14.11 -11.51
C LEU A 139 3.34 -14.76 -12.18
N LYS A 140 3.10 -15.60 -13.20
CA LYS A 140 4.17 -16.27 -13.96
C LYS A 140 5.20 -15.28 -14.51
N LYS A 141 4.76 -14.23 -15.21
CA LYS A 141 5.64 -13.23 -15.81
C LYS A 141 6.57 -12.61 -14.77
N PHE A 142 6.02 -12.17 -13.64
CA PHE A 142 6.82 -11.59 -12.56
C PHE A 142 7.77 -12.63 -11.92
N ILE A 143 7.32 -13.87 -11.73
CA ILE A 143 8.12 -14.93 -11.12
C ILE A 143 9.28 -15.34 -12.03
N ASP A 144 9.04 -15.51 -13.32
CA ASP A 144 10.02 -16.10 -14.25
C ASP A 144 10.92 -15.05 -14.92
N ASP A 145 10.40 -13.85 -15.18
CA ASP A 145 11.11 -12.81 -15.92
C ASP A 145 11.50 -11.63 -15.01
N VAL A 146 12.81 -11.38 -14.90
CA VAL A 146 13.37 -10.26 -14.13
C VAL A 146 12.94 -8.89 -14.70
N GLY A 147 12.75 -8.77 -16.02
CA GLY A 147 12.30 -7.54 -16.68
C GLY A 147 10.87 -7.15 -16.30
N GLU A 148 10.01 -8.14 -16.08
CA GLU A 148 8.61 -7.99 -15.68
C GLU A 148 8.45 -7.59 -14.19
N ARG A 149 9.54 -7.59 -13.42
CA ARG A 149 9.54 -7.12 -12.02
C ARG A 149 9.76 -5.62 -11.88
N SER A 150 10.22 -4.96 -12.96
CA SER A 150 10.56 -3.54 -12.95
C SER A 150 9.38 -2.65 -12.54
N LYS A 151 9.66 -1.42 -12.09
CA LYS A 151 8.60 -0.43 -11.76
C LYS A 151 7.72 -0.06 -12.96
N LYS A 152 8.21 -0.30 -14.18
CA LYS A 152 7.45 -0.06 -15.41
C LYS A 152 6.44 -1.18 -15.66
N ALA A 153 6.87 -2.43 -15.52
CA ALA A 153 6.03 -3.62 -15.74
C ALA A 153 5.10 -3.91 -14.55
N CYS A 154 5.62 -3.84 -13.32
CA CYS A 154 4.87 -4.04 -12.08
C CYS A 154 5.03 -2.82 -11.16
N PRO A 155 4.27 -1.72 -11.36
CA PRO A 155 4.45 -0.49 -10.59
C PRO A 155 4.16 -0.65 -9.09
N HIS A 156 3.34 -1.64 -8.71
CA HIS A 156 2.84 -1.85 -7.35
C HIS A 156 2.98 -3.30 -6.92
N ILE A 157 4.12 -3.65 -6.32
CA ILE A 157 4.37 -5.04 -5.91
C ILE A 157 3.44 -5.52 -4.79
N GLY A 158 2.98 -4.64 -3.89
CA GLY A 158 2.02 -5.01 -2.85
C GLY A 158 0.64 -5.38 -3.40
N GLU A 159 0.22 -4.77 -4.51
CA GLU A 159 -1.02 -5.12 -5.23
C GLU A 159 -0.83 -6.43 -5.99
N TRP A 160 0.33 -6.59 -6.64
CA TRP A 160 0.72 -7.83 -7.29
C TRP A 160 0.71 -9.01 -6.30
N LEU A 161 1.18 -8.81 -5.06
CA LEU A 161 1.18 -9.85 -4.04
C LEU A 161 -0.23 -10.34 -3.71
N MET A 162 -1.24 -9.46 -3.75
CA MET A 162 -2.63 -9.82 -3.51
C MET A 162 -3.23 -10.63 -4.66
N LEU A 163 -2.59 -10.71 -5.83
CA LEU A 163 -2.97 -11.66 -6.87
C LEU A 163 -2.72 -13.11 -6.46
N LEU A 164 -1.75 -13.38 -5.57
CA LEU A 164 -1.55 -14.72 -5.01
C LEU A 164 -2.81 -15.20 -4.27
N ALA A 165 -3.55 -14.31 -3.61
CA ALA A 165 -4.79 -14.66 -2.90
C ALA A 165 -5.88 -15.22 -3.83
N ALA A 166 -5.73 -15.07 -5.14
CA ALA A 166 -6.63 -15.61 -6.16
C ALA A 166 -6.05 -16.80 -6.95
N SER A 167 -4.78 -17.14 -6.76
CA SER A 167 -4.12 -18.20 -7.53
C SER A 167 -4.13 -19.53 -6.79
N PHE A 168 -4.39 -20.61 -7.53
CA PHE A 168 -4.17 -21.99 -7.08
C PHE A 168 -2.94 -22.62 -7.73
N LYS A 169 -2.30 -21.89 -8.66
CA LYS A 169 -1.10 -22.35 -9.37
C LYS A 169 0.18 -21.91 -8.68
N TYR A 170 0.19 -20.72 -8.08
CA TYR A 170 1.35 -20.15 -7.42
C TYR A 170 1.04 -19.82 -5.96
N THR A 171 1.99 -20.17 -5.11
CA THR A 171 1.98 -19.86 -3.68
C THR A 171 2.96 -18.73 -3.39
N TRP A 172 2.93 -18.23 -2.14
CA TRP A 172 3.98 -17.33 -1.68
C TRP A 172 5.38 -17.94 -1.82
N GLN A 173 5.54 -19.25 -1.59
CA GLN A 173 6.85 -19.91 -1.68
C GLN A 173 7.41 -19.89 -3.10
N ASP A 174 6.57 -20.01 -4.12
CA ASP A 174 6.97 -19.91 -5.53
C ASP A 174 7.40 -18.48 -5.90
N ALA A 175 6.77 -17.49 -5.29
CA ALA A 175 6.95 -16.07 -5.57
C ALA A 175 8.03 -15.37 -4.72
N ALA A 176 8.38 -15.93 -3.55
CA ALA A 176 9.05 -15.20 -2.48
C ALA A 176 10.36 -14.56 -2.93
N TRP A 177 11.23 -15.30 -3.61
CA TRP A 177 12.54 -14.79 -4.03
C TRP A 177 12.45 -13.77 -5.16
N ALA A 178 11.52 -13.94 -6.10
CA ALA A 178 11.24 -12.94 -7.13
C ALA A 178 10.75 -11.63 -6.50
N TYR A 179 9.82 -11.71 -5.54
CA TYR A 179 9.30 -10.57 -4.81
C TYR A 179 10.40 -9.87 -4.00
N LEU A 180 11.16 -10.63 -3.20
CA LEU A 180 12.20 -10.08 -2.34
C LEU A 180 13.32 -9.43 -3.12
N SER A 181 13.74 -10.02 -4.25
CA SER A 181 14.72 -9.42 -5.16
C SER A 181 14.30 -8.02 -5.59
N GLU A 182 13.03 -7.82 -5.94
CA GLU A 182 12.51 -6.51 -6.31
C GLU A 182 12.26 -5.59 -5.10
N SER A 183 11.81 -6.15 -3.98
CA SER A 183 11.57 -5.40 -2.74
C SER A 183 12.87 -4.76 -2.22
N PHE A 184 13.99 -5.50 -2.20
CA PHE A 184 15.29 -4.97 -1.82
C PHE A 184 15.68 -3.77 -2.69
N LYS A 185 15.54 -3.88 -4.03
CA LYS A 185 15.83 -2.78 -4.97
C LYS A 185 14.95 -1.57 -4.74
N ARG A 186 13.64 -1.76 -4.51
CA ARG A 186 12.69 -0.64 -4.30
C ARG A 186 12.98 0.12 -3.01
N ASN A 187 13.41 -0.59 -1.97
CA ASN A 187 13.71 -0.01 -0.67
C ASN A 187 14.94 0.90 -0.67
N VAL A 188 15.90 0.70 -1.60
CA VAL A 188 17.12 1.51 -1.73
C VAL A 188 16.81 3.01 -1.76
N MET A 189 15.72 3.40 -2.43
CA MET A 189 15.30 4.80 -2.51
C MET A 189 15.27 5.48 -1.14
N TRP A 190 14.61 4.82 -0.19
CA TRP A 190 14.18 5.42 1.05
C TRP A 190 15.33 5.50 2.04
N TYR A 191 16.04 4.38 2.24
CA TYR A 191 17.11 4.35 3.22
C TYR A 191 18.35 5.13 2.78
N VAL A 192 18.66 5.21 1.47
CA VAL A 192 19.78 6.03 0.96
C VAL A 192 19.45 7.52 0.99
N LYS A 193 18.17 7.88 0.78
CA LYS A 193 17.74 9.28 0.91
C LYS A 193 17.96 9.79 2.33
N GLU A 194 17.70 8.96 3.33
CA GLU A 194 17.85 9.28 4.75
C GLU A 194 19.30 9.16 5.26
N ASP A 195 20.07 8.20 4.76
CA ASP A 195 21.47 7.98 5.14
C ASP A 195 22.33 7.64 3.91
N ALA A 196 23.19 8.58 3.52
CA ALA A 196 24.10 8.43 2.39
C ALA A 196 25.06 7.24 2.54
N LYS A 197 25.46 6.91 3.78
CA LYS A 197 26.38 5.79 4.03
C LYS A 197 25.78 4.51 3.47
N LEU A 198 24.49 4.26 3.65
CA LEU A 198 23.84 3.06 3.11
C LEU A 198 23.88 2.93 1.58
N GLY A 199 24.18 4.01 0.85
CA GLY A 199 24.45 3.96 -0.60
C GLY A 199 25.92 3.74 -0.98
N MET A 200 26.85 3.77 -0.02
CA MET A 200 28.27 3.53 -0.25
C MET A 200 28.59 2.04 -0.24
N LEU A 201 29.09 1.50 -1.36
CA LEU A 201 29.33 0.07 -1.55
C LEU A 201 30.31 -0.54 -0.54
N ASP A 202 31.19 0.28 0.05
CA ASP A 202 32.20 -0.06 1.06
C ASP A 202 31.72 0.14 2.52
N THR A 203 30.43 0.37 2.73
CA THR A 203 29.87 0.49 4.09
C THR A 203 30.00 -0.81 4.86
N ASP A 204 30.44 -0.68 6.12
CA ASP A 204 30.54 -1.78 7.07
C ASP A 204 29.27 -2.66 7.11
N LYS A 205 29.50 -3.98 7.25
CA LYS A 205 28.45 -5.00 7.19
C LYS A 205 27.40 -4.79 8.28
N ASP A 206 27.84 -4.67 9.52
CA ASP A 206 26.96 -4.63 10.68
C ASP A 206 26.16 -3.32 10.68
N TYR A 207 26.80 -2.22 10.31
CA TYR A 207 26.12 -0.94 10.09
C TYR A 207 25.04 -1.06 9.00
N ARG A 208 25.38 -1.60 7.82
CA ARG A 208 24.45 -1.71 6.69
C ARG A 208 23.23 -2.55 7.05
N ILE A 209 23.44 -3.72 7.66
CA ILE A 209 22.35 -4.63 8.03
C ILE A 209 21.41 -3.94 9.04
N ARG A 210 21.96 -3.43 10.15
CA ARG A 210 21.18 -2.81 11.23
C ARG A 210 20.39 -1.59 10.75
N GLU A 211 21.06 -0.65 10.08
CA GLU A 211 20.43 0.62 9.71
C GLU A 211 19.42 0.46 8.55
N THR A 212 19.66 -0.48 7.62
CA THR A 212 18.68 -0.82 6.58
C THR A 212 17.47 -1.51 7.16
N LEU A 213 17.65 -2.41 8.12
CA LEU A 213 16.57 -3.10 8.81
C LEU A 213 15.62 -2.09 9.47
N GLN A 214 16.16 -1.11 10.20
CA GLN A 214 15.37 -0.07 10.86
C GLN A 214 14.59 0.81 9.85
N ARG A 215 15.26 1.31 8.82
CA ARG A 215 14.63 2.21 7.81
C ARG A 215 13.61 1.51 6.92
N THR A 216 13.67 0.19 6.80
CA THR A 216 12.72 -0.59 5.99
C THR A 216 11.59 -1.21 6.81
N LEU A 217 11.50 -0.91 8.12
CA LEU A 217 10.54 -1.50 9.05
C LEU A 217 9.10 -1.53 8.51
N VAL A 218 8.59 -0.39 8.02
CA VAL A 218 7.23 -0.30 7.48
C VAL A 218 7.05 -1.27 6.31
N SER A 219 7.90 -1.20 5.29
CA SER A 219 7.81 -2.09 4.12
C SER A 219 7.85 -3.57 4.47
N ARG A 220 8.69 -3.95 5.45
CA ARG A 220 8.83 -5.32 5.93
C ARG A 220 7.60 -5.80 6.70
N LYS A 221 6.99 -4.93 7.52
CA LYS A 221 5.74 -5.20 8.23
C LYS A 221 4.57 -5.39 7.27
N LEU A 222 4.46 -4.55 6.23
CA LEU A 222 3.43 -4.68 5.19
C LEU A 222 3.53 -6.03 4.47
N LEU A 223 4.73 -6.43 4.04
CA LEU A 223 4.94 -7.73 3.40
C LEU A 223 4.58 -8.88 4.35
N ALA A 224 5.09 -8.85 5.59
CA ALA A 224 4.83 -9.90 6.57
C ALA A 224 3.32 -10.05 6.84
N PHE A 225 2.58 -8.95 6.97
CA PHE A 225 1.14 -8.98 7.15
C PHE A 225 0.43 -9.68 6.00
N GLN A 226 0.77 -9.29 4.76
CA GLN A 226 0.18 -9.88 3.55
C GLN A 226 0.50 -11.37 3.42
N VAL A 227 1.72 -11.80 3.74
CA VAL A 227 2.11 -13.22 3.70
C VAL A 227 1.39 -14.05 4.76
N LEU A 228 1.32 -13.57 6.00
CA LEU A 228 0.56 -14.26 7.06
C LEU A 228 -0.93 -14.30 6.75
N PHE A 229 -1.47 -13.25 6.13
CA PHE A 229 -2.83 -13.27 5.62
C PHE A 229 -3.02 -14.39 4.58
N LEU A 230 -2.11 -14.54 3.61
CA LEU A 230 -2.22 -15.61 2.60
C LEU A 230 -2.25 -17.00 3.27
N ASP A 231 -1.47 -17.24 4.31
CA ASP A 231 -1.48 -18.51 5.04
C ASP A 231 -2.82 -18.81 5.74
N ILE A 232 -3.48 -17.77 6.28
CA ILE A 232 -4.77 -17.89 6.98
C ILE A 232 -5.93 -17.99 5.96
N ALA A 233 -5.87 -17.17 4.91
CA ALA A 233 -6.89 -17.05 3.88
C ALA A 233 -6.85 -18.22 2.89
N MET A 234 -5.67 -18.77 2.62
CA MET A 234 -5.42 -19.90 1.72
C MET A 234 -4.52 -20.95 2.39
N PRO A 235 -5.01 -21.63 3.43
CA PRO A 235 -4.23 -22.67 4.10
C PRO A 235 -3.85 -23.81 3.14
N LYS A 236 -2.63 -24.33 3.30
CA LYS A 236 -2.10 -25.42 2.48
C LYS A 236 -3.04 -26.63 2.49
N GLY A 237 -3.23 -27.22 1.31
CA GLY A 237 -4.06 -28.42 1.13
C GLY A 237 -5.56 -28.17 1.08
N LYS A 238 -6.03 -26.91 1.10
CA LYS A 238 -7.45 -26.57 0.87
C LYS A 238 -7.69 -26.18 -0.58
N SER A 239 -8.78 -26.68 -1.16
CA SER A 239 -9.24 -26.31 -2.50
C SER A 239 -10.00 -24.98 -2.49
N ARG A 240 -10.22 -24.38 -3.67
CA ARG A 240 -11.08 -23.17 -3.80
C ARG A 240 -12.46 -23.39 -3.19
N ALA A 241 -13.06 -24.55 -3.44
CA ALA A 241 -14.36 -24.91 -2.90
C ALA A 241 -14.34 -24.93 -1.37
N ASP A 242 -13.27 -25.42 -0.75
CA ASP A 242 -13.13 -25.39 0.72
C ASP A 242 -13.02 -23.97 1.27
N LEU A 243 -12.24 -23.10 0.60
CA LEU A 243 -12.09 -21.71 1.01
C LEU A 243 -13.42 -20.96 0.91
N VAL A 244 -14.12 -21.10 -0.21
CA VAL A 244 -15.44 -20.52 -0.44
C VAL A 244 -16.44 -21.03 0.60
N LYS A 245 -16.51 -22.36 0.80
CA LYS A 245 -17.41 -22.95 1.80
C LYS A 245 -17.16 -22.41 3.21
N ARG A 246 -15.89 -22.19 3.59
CA ARG A 246 -15.53 -21.62 4.90
C ARG A 246 -16.08 -20.20 5.08
N TYR A 247 -16.01 -19.36 4.04
CA TYR A 247 -16.58 -18.02 4.08
C TYR A 247 -18.11 -18.03 4.05
N ASP A 248 -18.71 -18.85 3.20
CA ASP A 248 -20.16 -18.89 2.99
C ASP A 248 -20.90 -19.41 4.22
N ALA A 249 -20.29 -20.36 4.95
CA ALA A 249 -20.76 -20.80 6.26
C ALA A 249 -20.80 -19.69 7.32
N ASN A 250 -20.10 -18.58 7.08
CA ASN A 250 -20.00 -17.45 7.98
C ASN A 250 -20.40 -16.13 7.28
N LEU A 251 -21.38 -16.20 6.37
CA LEU A 251 -21.98 -15.02 5.72
C LEU A 251 -20.96 -14.12 5.00
N GLY A 252 -19.94 -14.72 4.39
CA GLY A 252 -18.87 -14.02 3.68
C GLY A 252 -17.76 -13.47 4.57
N PHE A 253 -17.90 -13.58 5.89
CA PHE A 253 -16.93 -13.11 6.89
C PHE A 253 -15.90 -14.17 7.27
N PRO A 254 -14.74 -13.77 7.81
CA PRO A 254 -13.79 -14.71 8.38
C PRO A 254 -14.34 -15.35 9.66
N THR A 255 -13.99 -16.62 9.91
CA THR A 255 -14.26 -17.27 11.21
C THR A 255 -13.55 -16.55 12.36
N GLU A 256 -14.04 -16.70 13.59
CA GLU A 256 -13.38 -16.15 14.79
C GLU A 256 -11.91 -16.59 14.91
N GLU A 257 -11.61 -17.84 14.56
CA GLU A 257 -10.25 -18.38 14.56
C GLU A 257 -9.35 -17.67 13.54
N MET A 258 -9.85 -17.36 12.34
CA MET A 258 -9.08 -16.58 11.34
C MET A 258 -8.77 -15.17 11.85
N VAL A 259 -9.72 -14.52 12.51
CA VAL A 259 -9.52 -13.18 13.10
C VAL A 259 -8.50 -13.25 14.23
N LYS A 260 -8.60 -14.26 15.11
CA LYS A 260 -7.65 -14.52 16.19
C LYS A 260 -6.23 -14.76 15.64
N GLN A 261 -6.07 -15.64 14.66
CA GLN A 261 -4.78 -15.90 14.01
C GLN A 261 -4.19 -14.64 13.37
N MET A 262 -5.02 -13.77 12.81
CA MET A 262 -4.55 -12.51 12.25
C MET A 262 -4.08 -11.54 13.33
N LYS A 263 -4.76 -11.48 14.48
CA LYS A 263 -4.30 -10.70 15.64
C LYS A 263 -2.97 -11.23 16.19
N GLU A 264 -2.82 -12.54 16.31
CA GLU A 264 -1.56 -13.19 16.71
C GLU A 264 -0.43 -12.88 15.71
N SER A 265 -0.73 -12.94 14.42
CA SER A 265 0.18 -12.56 13.33
C SER A 265 0.68 -11.11 13.47
N ILE A 266 -0.19 -10.18 13.86
CA ILE A 266 0.20 -8.78 14.10
C ILE A 266 1.14 -8.65 15.29
N GLN A 267 0.94 -9.44 16.36
CA GLN A 267 1.88 -9.44 17.49
C GLN A 267 3.23 -10.02 17.10
N LEU A 268 3.24 -11.11 16.32
CA LEU A 268 4.47 -11.69 15.77
C LEU A 268 5.24 -10.65 14.94
N ILE A 269 4.56 -9.89 14.09
CA ILE A 269 5.15 -8.83 13.27
C ILE A 269 5.73 -7.69 14.12
N LYS A 270 5.12 -7.37 15.26
CA LYS A 270 5.61 -6.31 16.16
C LYS A 270 6.94 -6.69 16.81
N ASN A 271 7.17 -7.97 17.05
CA ASN A 271 8.32 -8.49 17.78
C ASN A 271 9.49 -8.91 16.86
N MET A 272 9.45 -8.59 15.55
CA MET A 272 10.53 -8.91 14.63
C MET A 272 11.70 -7.91 14.78
N GLU A 273 12.83 -8.38 15.28
CA GLU A 273 14.00 -7.55 15.56
C GLU A 273 15.14 -7.73 14.56
N THR A 274 15.22 -8.89 13.89
CA THR A 274 16.28 -9.21 12.92
C THR A 274 15.74 -9.57 11.53
N TYR A 275 16.63 -9.61 10.52
CA TYR A 275 16.28 -10.19 9.22
C TYR A 275 15.94 -11.68 9.33
N SER A 276 16.62 -12.41 10.22
CA SER A 276 16.33 -13.82 10.48
C SER A 276 14.89 -14.02 10.97
N ASP A 277 14.44 -13.20 11.92
CA ASP A 277 13.05 -13.24 12.41
C ASP A 277 12.07 -12.91 11.30
N TRP A 278 12.37 -11.89 10.49
CA TRP A 278 11.54 -11.54 9.35
C TRP A 278 11.44 -12.69 8.34
N PHE A 279 12.53 -13.36 7.99
CA PHE A 279 12.50 -14.52 7.08
C PHE A 279 11.69 -15.70 7.65
N LYS A 280 11.79 -15.96 8.96
CA LYS A 280 10.96 -16.97 9.64
C LYS A 280 9.47 -16.63 9.54
N VAL A 281 9.10 -15.36 9.75
CA VAL A 281 7.73 -14.88 9.59
C VAL A 281 7.24 -15.04 8.15
N LEU A 282 8.10 -14.78 7.17
CA LEU A 282 7.81 -15.01 5.76
C LEU A 282 7.83 -16.51 5.37
N LYS A 283 8.07 -17.43 6.30
CA LYS A 283 8.15 -18.87 6.07
C LYS A 283 9.09 -19.26 4.93
N ILE A 284 10.22 -18.57 4.85
CA ILE A 284 11.32 -18.91 3.94
C ILE A 284 12.59 -19.15 4.74
N LYS A 285 13.53 -19.91 4.14
CA LYS A 285 14.80 -20.21 4.77
C LYS A 285 15.52 -18.88 5.11
N PRO A 286 15.84 -18.63 6.40
CA PRO A 286 16.61 -17.45 6.76
C PRO A 286 17.98 -17.44 6.09
N LEU A 287 18.34 -16.27 5.57
CA LEU A 287 19.69 -16.02 5.06
C LEU A 287 20.64 -15.73 6.21
N ARG A 288 21.91 -16.10 6.03
CA ARG A 288 22.99 -15.62 6.91
C ARG A 288 23.21 -14.12 6.70
N ASP A 289 23.80 -13.45 7.68
CA ASP A 289 24.07 -12.02 7.60
C ASP A 289 24.94 -11.64 6.40
N ASP A 290 25.91 -12.47 6.02
CA ASP A 290 26.73 -12.24 4.82
C ASP A 290 25.88 -12.29 3.53
N GLU A 291 24.93 -13.24 3.45
CA GLU A 291 24.03 -13.34 2.30
C GLU A 291 23.07 -12.15 2.25
N VAL A 292 22.58 -11.68 3.41
CA VAL A 292 21.75 -10.46 3.50
C VAL A 292 22.55 -9.25 3.04
N PHE A 293 23.78 -9.09 3.54
CA PHE A 293 24.69 -8.03 3.16
C PHE A 293 24.91 -8.00 1.65
N ASP A 294 25.22 -9.14 1.03
CA ASP A 294 25.41 -9.26 -0.42
C ASP A 294 24.17 -8.82 -1.20
N LYS A 295 22.95 -9.19 -0.74
CA LYS A 295 21.70 -8.73 -1.37
C LYS A 295 21.52 -7.21 -1.24
N LEU A 296 21.83 -6.63 -0.08
CA LEU A 296 21.72 -5.19 0.14
C LEU A 296 22.72 -4.41 -0.73
N VAL A 297 23.98 -4.86 -0.80
CA VAL A 297 25.01 -4.27 -1.68
C VAL A 297 24.60 -4.40 -3.14
N SER A 298 24.12 -5.58 -3.57
CA SER A 298 23.65 -5.81 -4.93
C SER A 298 22.47 -4.90 -5.31
N ALA A 299 21.53 -4.67 -4.38
CA ALA A 299 20.40 -3.78 -4.59
C ALA A 299 20.86 -2.31 -4.75
N VAL A 300 21.83 -1.86 -3.95
CA VAL A 300 22.42 -0.53 -4.07
C VAL A 300 23.16 -0.37 -5.39
N LYS A 301 24.01 -1.34 -5.77
CA LYS A 301 24.72 -1.35 -7.05
C LYS A 301 23.75 -1.27 -8.22
N TYR A 302 22.69 -2.09 -8.21
CA TYR A 302 21.64 -2.04 -9.22
C TYR A 302 20.98 -0.66 -9.30
N ALA A 303 20.67 -0.04 -8.17
CA ALA A 303 20.07 1.29 -8.13
C ALA A 303 21.03 2.37 -8.66
N ILE A 304 22.33 2.29 -8.36
CA ILE A 304 23.35 3.19 -8.91
C ILE A 304 23.41 3.02 -10.43
N ASP A 305 23.54 1.79 -10.93
CA ASP A 305 23.80 1.48 -12.33
C ASP A 305 22.57 1.72 -13.23
N THR A 306 21.37 1.49 -12.71
CA THR A 306 20.13 1.58 -13.50
C THR A 306 19.58 3.00 -13.53
N ASN A 307 19.87 3.72 -14.62
CA ASN A 307 19.37 5.08 -14.84
C ASN A 307 17.84 5.14 -14.78
N GLY A 308 17.32 6.08 -13.98
CA GLY A 308 15.87 6.30 -13.86
C GLY A 308 15.11 5.21 -13.10
N TYR A 309 15.77 4.21 -12.52
CA TYR A 309 15.10 3.21 -11.69
C TYR A 309 14.44 3.85 -10.47
N HIS A 310 15.13 4.81 -9.83
CA HIS A 310 14.49 5.75 -8.93
C HIS A 310 14.30 7.08 -9.66
N TRP A 311 13.25 7.83 -9.30
CA TRP A 311 12.97 9.17 -9.83
C TRP A 311 14.28 9.94 -9.95
N SER A 312 14.54 10.59 -11.10
CA SER A 312 15.81 11.22 -11.47
C SER A 312 16.67 11.52 -10.25
N PHE A 313 17.65 10.65 -9.97
CA PHE A 313 18.39 10.60 -8.70
C PHE A 313 18.92 11.97 -8.25
N TRP A 314 19.20 12.84 -9.23
CA TRP A 314 19.62 14.24 -9.11
C TRP A 314 18.57 15.20 -8.51
N LYS A 315 17.28 14.88 -8.62
CA LYS A 315 16.16 15.68 -8.11
C LYS A 315 15.62 15.16 -6.77
N THR A 316 15.99 13.95 -6.37
CA THR A 316 15.42 13.28 -5.18
C THR A 316 15.95 13.81 -3.84
N GLY A 317 17.07 14.55 -3.87
CA GLY A 317 17.71 15.13 -2.67
C GLY A 317 18.21 14.07 -1.67
N GLY A 318 18.69 14.54 -0.51
CA GLY A 318 19.18 13.67 0.56
C GLY A 318 20.51 12.97 0.24
N GLY A 319 20.73 11.80 0.83
CA GLY A 319 22.00 11.08 0.72
C GLY A 319 22.40 10.62 -0.68
N TRP A 320 21.45 10.55 -1.63
CA TRP A 320 21.72 10.22 -3.02
C TRP A 320 22.72 11.16 -3.70
N GLY A 321 22.76 12.44 -3.34
CA GLY A 321 23.69 13.40 -3.92
C GLY A 321 25.16 13.05 -3.65
N GLU A 322 25.45 12.49 -2.47
CA GLU A 322 26.79 12.06 -2.09
C GLU A 322 27.19 10.76 -2.80
N VAL A 323 26.27 9.78 -2.82
CA VAL A 323 26.46 8.49 -3.46
C VAL A 323 26.76 8.65 -4.94
N LEU A 324 25.95 9.45 -5.66
CA LEU A 324 26.16 9.66 -7.09
C LEU A 324 27.45 10.42 -7.38
N ARG A 325 27.86 11.38 -6.53
CA ARG A 325 29.14 12.07 -6.72
C ARG A 325 30.33 11.11 -6.71
N ARG A 326 30.24 10.04 -5.91
CA ARG A 326 31.28 9.01 -5.81
C ARG A 326 31.25 8.02 -6.97
N TYR A 327 30.07 7.49 -7.32
CA TYR A 327 29.96 6.35 -8.24
C TYR A 327 29.51 6.69 -9.66
N LYS A 328 28.86 7.84 -9.86
CA LYS A 328 28.43 8.36 -11.16
C LYS A 328 28.67 9.88 -11.23
N PRO A 329 29.94 10.34 -11.14
CA PRO A 329 30.24 11.76 -11.18
C PRO A 329 29.68 12.36 -12.48
N TYR A 330 28.92 13.44 -12.37
CA TYR A 330 28.31 14.12 -13.50
C TYR A 330 29.39 14.52 -14.51
N THR A 331 29.31 13.99 -15.74
CA THR A 331 30.13 14.47 -16.86
C THR A 331 29.24 15.31 -17.78
N LYS A 332 29.66 16.55 -18.08
CA LYS A 332 28.94 17.51 -18.94
C LYS A 332 28.55 17.00 -20.35
N LYS A 333 28.94 15.78 -20.75
CA LYS A 333 28.72 15.23 -22.10
C LYS A 333 27.35 14.58 -22.30
N GLU A 334 26.64 14.14 -21.26
CA GLU A 334 25.41 13.33 -21.41
C GLU A 334 24.13 14.13 -21.75
N ASP A 335 24.11 15.45 -21.52
CA ASP A 335 22.95 16.29 -21.87
C ASP A 335 22.85 16.61 -23.38
N LYS A 336 23.94 16.47 -24.15
CA LYS A 336 23.90 16.70 -25.60
C LYS A 336 23.28 15.54 -26.38
N ASP A 337 23.30 14.31 -25.85
CA ASP A 337 22.84 13.13 -26.56
C ASP A 337 21.39 12.74 -26.18
N SER A 338 20.96 13.08 -24.96
CA SER A 338 19.58 12.90 -24.51
C SER A 338 18.59 13.94 -25.07
N GLY A 339 19.10 15.08 -25.56
CA GLY A 339 18.31 16.12 -26.23
C GLY A 339 18.02 15.86 -27.71
N LYS A 340 18.69 14.87 -28.35
CA LYS A 340 18.62 14.66 -29.81
C LYS A 340 17.79 13.45 -30.26
N ARG A 341 17.24 12.65 -29.34
CA ARG A 341 16.35 11.51 -29.64
C ARG A 341 14.86 11.78 -29.38
N LYS A 342 14.41 13.00 -29.64
CA LYS A 342 12.98 13.36 -29.68
C LYS A 342 12.68 14.18 -30.94
N SER A 343 12.65 13.50 -32.08
CA SER A 343 11.81 13.81 -33.24
C SER A 343 12.38 13.05 -34.44
N GLU A 344 11.89 11.85 -34.70
CA GLU A 344 11.84 11.19 -36.01
C GLU A 344 11.43 9.75 -35.74
N ASP A 345 10.12 9.51 -35.86
CA ASP A 345 9.53 8.29 -36.44
C ASP A 345 8.03 8.31 -36.17
N THR A 346 7.29 8.93 -37.09
CA THR A 346 6.06 8.41 -37.70
C THR A 346 5.59 9.47 -38.70
N GLU A 347 5.80 9.22 -39.99
CA GLU A 347 4.76 9.28 -41.03
C GLU A 347 5.40 9.06 -42.41
N ASP A 348 5.39 7.80 -42.85
CA ASP A 348 5.47 7.42 -44.26
C ASP A 348 4.04 7.24 -44.78
N GLY A 349 3.67 7.99 -45.84
CA GLY A 349 2.40 7.81 -46.55
C GLY A 349 1.91 9.05 -47.31
N PRO A 350 1.96 9.09 -48.66
CA PRO A 350 1.99 10.33 -49.44
C PRO A 350 0.64 10.74 -50.06
N SER A 351 0.40 12.05 -50.26
CA SER A 351 -0.22 12.53 -51.51
C SER A 351 -0.13 14.06 -51.69
N ALA A 352 -0.03 14.44 -52.95
CA ALA A 352 0.32 15.74 -53.50
C ALA A 352 -0.79 16.81 -53.44
N LYS A 353 -0.40 18.09 -53.40
CA LYS A 353 -0.53 19.05 -54.53
C LYS A 353 -0.22 20.52 -54.14
N LYS A 354 0.72 21.10 -54.90
CA LYS A 354 0.85 22.50 -55.42
C LYS A 354 0.41 23.72 -54.56
N LYS A 355 1.43 24.51 -54.16
CA LYS A 355 1.67 26.00 -54.28
C LYS A 355 0.54 26.93 -54.81
N PRO A 356 0.64 28.29 -54.66
CA PRO A 356 1.35 29.12 -53.66
C PRO A 356 0.65 30.47 -53.25
N ALA A 357 1.28 31.18 -52.29
CA ALA A 357 1.49 32.63 -52.15
C ALA A 357 0.30 33.63 -52.08
N LEU A 358 0.37 34.56 -51.10
CA LEU A 358 0.34 36.01 -51.38
C LEU A 358 0.79 36.87 -50.18
N LYS A 359 1.50 37.94 -50.53
CA LYS A 359 2.15 38.99 -49.73
C LYS A 359 1.15 40.05 -49.23
N LYS A 360 1.55 40.83 -48.22
CA LYS A 360 1.65 42.33 -48.15
C LYS A 360 1.35 42.85 -46.73
N GLU A 361 2.33 43.46 -46.06
CA GLU A 361 2.75 44.89 -46.08
C GLU A 361 1.94 45.77 -45.09
N VAL A 362 2.61 46.31 -44.05
CA VAL A 362 2.90 47.77 -43.82
C VAL A 362 1.73 48.47 -43.11
N SER A 363 1.84 49.07 -41.91
CA SER A 363 2.49 50.36 -41.63
C SER A 363 2.47 50.74 -40.13
N LYS A 364 3.59 51.26 -39.61
CA LYS A 364 3.69 52.31 -38.54
C LYS A 364 3.40 53.70 -39.20
N PRO A 365 3.20 54.88 -38.51
CA PRO A 365 3.93 55.33 -37.30
C PRO A 365 3.27 56.42 -36.37
N LYS A 366 4.00 56.75 -35.27
CA LYS A 366 4.24 58.06 -34.55
C LYS A 366 3.06 59.05 -34.30
N GLY A 367 2.89 59.74 -33.15
CA GLY A 367 3.60 59.87 -31.86
C GLY A 367 3.27 61.19 -31.12
N ARG A 368 3.95 61.44 -29.97
CA ARG A 368 4.08 62.65 -29.09
C ARG A 368 3.00 62.86 -27.99
N GLY A 369 3.31 62.72 -26.70
CA GLY A 369 3.92 63.70 -25.76
C GLY A 369 2.84 64.09 -24.70
N ARG A 370 3.03 64.37 -23.40
CA ARG A 370 4.15 64.80 -22.55
C ARG A 370 3.67 64.83 -21.06
N GLY A 371 4.57 64.60 -20.09
CA GLY A 371 4.45 64.98 -18.65
C GLY A 371 3.95 63.88 -17.71
N GLY A 372 4.48 63.61 -16.51
CA GLY A 372 5.56 64.19 -15.72
C GLY A 372 5.45 63.69 -14.25
N LYS A 373 6.60 63.63 -13.56
CA LYS A 373 6.84 63.42 -12.11
C LYS A 373 6.89 61.98 -11.54
N GLN A 374 7.85 61.85 -10.63
CA GLN A 374 8.56 60.68 -10.09
C GLN A 374 8.35 60.64 -8.54
N PRO A 375 9.03 59.80 -7.72
CA PRO A 375 8.40 58.86 -6.78
C PRO A 375 8.70 59.14 -5.27
N ALA A 376 8.00 58.44 -4.37
CA ALA A 376 8.30 58.22 -2.93
C ALA A 376 7.07 57.53 -2.27
N ALA A 377 7.07 56.75 -1.19
CA ALA A 377 8.06 56.31 -0.20
C ALA A 377 7.50 55.11 0.61
N LYS A 378 8.39 54.44 1.37
CA LYS A 378 8.11 53.49 2.48
C LYS A 378 7.45 54.19 3.69
N PRO A 379 6.94 53.44 4.68
CA PRO A 379 7.70 53.21 5.95
C PRO A 379 7.61 51.74 6.45
N ALA A 380 8.64 51.09 7.04
CA ALA A 380 9.20 51.19 8.42
C ALA A 380 8.14 50.97 9.53
N GLY A 381 8.27 50.12 10.57
CA GLY A 381 9.32 49.26 11.13
C GLY A 381 8.97 48.90 12.61
N ARG A 382 9.82 48.06 13.26
CA ARG A 382 9.83 47.55 14.67
C ARG A 382 9.07 46.23 14.90
N GLY A 383 9.64 45.11 15.39
CA GLY A 383 10.63 44.88 16.47
C GLY A 383 9.85 44.52 17.75
N ALA A 384 10.04 43.44 18.52
CA ALA A 384 11.22 42.63 18.83
C ALA A 384 10.82 41.28 19.53
N LYS A 385 11.85 40.44 19.76
CA LYS A 385 11.90 39.12 20.43
C LYS A 385 11.64 39.14 21.95
N LYS A 386 11.12 38.03 22.51
CA LYS A 386 11.54 37.28 23.74
C LYS A 386 10.54 36.11 23.94
N ALA A 387 10.94 34.83 23.96
CA ALA A 387 11.68 34.03 24.95
C ALA A 387 10.76 33.29 25.95
N LYS A 388 11.06 31.98 26.11
CA LYS A 388 10.59 30.93 27.04
C LYS A 388 9.89 31.36 28.33
N GLU A 389 8.88 30.57 28.75
CA GLU A 389 8.74 30.04 30.11
C GLU A 389 7.76 28.85 30.16
N GLU A 390 8.09 27.85 30.99
CA GLU A 390 7.26 26.71 31.40
C GLU A 390 6.07 27.17 32.27
N PRO A 391 5.16 26.26 32.65
CA PRO A 391 4.78 26.27 34.05
C PRO A 391 4.81 24.89 34.72
N ALA A 392 5.37 24.89 35.92
CA ALA A 392 5.27 23.86 36.95
C ALA A 392 3.97 23.97 37.77
N GLU A 393 3.80 22.94 38.58
CA GLU A 393 2.70 22.47 39.45
C GLU A 393 1.89 23.44 40.37
N ALA A 394 0.63 23.03 40.56
CA ALA A 394 -0.21 22.98 41.79
C ALA A 394 -0.83 24.30 42.37
N PRO A 395 -2.06 24.25 42.95
CA PRO A 395 -2.32 23.54 44.22
C PRO A 395 -3.62 22.71 44.33
N ALA A 396 -3.64 21.96 45.44
CA ALA A 396 -4.61 20.99 45.91
C ALA A 396 -6.00 21.53 46.30
N GLY A 397 -7.01 20.64 46.30
CA GLY A 397 -8.34 20.92 46.85
C GLY A 397 -9.33 19.75 46.89
N ARG A 398 -9.14 18.84 47.87
CA ARG A 398 -10.17 18.10 48.65
C ARG A 398 -11.21 17.19 47.94
N GLY A 399 -10.97 15.87 48.08
CA GLY A 399 -11.77 15.03 48.99
C GLY A 399 -12.93 14.20 48.41
N ARG A 400 -12.79 12.86 48.45
CA ARG A 400 -13.69 11.92 49.17
C ARG A 400 -13.21 10.46 49.08
N GLY A 401 -12.60 10.00 50.18
CA GLY A 401 -12.97 8.79 50.93
C GLY A 401 -13.03 7.43 50.25
N ARG A 402 -11.96 6.64 50.45
CA ARG A 402 -11.89 5.17 50.30
C ARG A 402 -12.75 4.45 51.35
N GLY A 403 -13.50 3.44 50.89
CA GLY A 403 -14.09 2.38 51.73
C GLY A 403 -13.15 1.16 51.81
N GLN A 404 -13.06 0.59 53.01
CA GLN A 404 -12.05 -0.34 53.50
C GLN A 404 -12.18 -1.79 52.96
N LYS A 405 -11.03 -2.44 52.77
CA LYS A 405 -10.89 -3.90 52.78
C LYS A 405 -11.02 -4.41 54.23
N ARG A 406 -11.89 -5.40 54.47
CA ARG A 406 -11.83 -6.28 55.65
C ARG A 406 -11.48 -7.71 55.21
N LYS A 407 -10.53 -8.31 55.94
CA LYS A 407 -10.29 -9.76 56.05
C LYS A 407 -11.26 -10.35 57.08
N ALA A 408 -11.79 -11.53 56.79
CA ALA A 408 -12.29 -12.60 57.69
C ALA A 408 -12.97 -13.64 56.75
N GLU A 409 -13.00 -14.95 56.96
CA GLU A 409 -12.52 -15.86 57.99
C GLU A 409 -12.61 -17.27 57.39
N GLU A 410 -11.78 -18.15 57.91
CA GLU A 410 -11.69 -19.57 57.58
C GLU A 410 -12.84 -20.32 58.28
N ALA A 411 -13.57 -21.17 57.54
CA ALA A 411 -14.56 -22.08 58.13
C ALA A 411 -14.34 -23.50 57.59
N ALA A 412 -13.92 -24.38 58.50
CA ALA A 412 -13.82 -25.82 58.32
C ALA A 412 -15.20 -26.48 58.17
N PRO A 413 -15.29 -27.66 57.51
CA PRO A 413 -16.37 -28.59 57.75
C PRO A 413 -15.88 -29.80 58.55
N VAL A 414 -16.44 -29.96 59.75
CA VAL A 414 -16.42 -31.20 60.54
C VAL A 414 -17.54 -32.12 60.05
N GLY A 415 -17.16 -33.26 59.48
CA GLY A 415 -17.50 -34.57 60.03
C GLY A 415 -18.81 -35.29 59.64
N ARG A 416 -18.59 -36.60 59.38
CA ARG A 416 -19.52 -37.77 59.34
C ARG A 416 -20.24 -37.99 58.01
N GLY A 417 -20.18 -39.16 57.37
CA GLY A 417 -19.66 -40.48 57.71
C GLY A 417 -20.53 -41.57 57.06
N ARG A 418 -19.94 -42.75 56.81
CA ARG A 418 -20.52 -44.01 56.26
C ARG A 418 -20.81 -43.98 54.75
N GLY A 419 -20.41 -44.95 53.94
CA GLY A 419 -19.76 -46.23 54.18
C GLY A 419 -20.13 -47.19 53.04
N GLY A 420 -19.21 -48.08 52.67
CA GLY A 420 -19.60 -49.41 52.16
C GLY A 420 -19.42 -49.71 50.67
N LYS A 421 -18.34 -50.45 50.41
CA LYS A 421 -18.31 -51.75 49.70
C LYS A 421 -18.51 -51.80 48.17
N LYS A 422 -17.43 -52.28 47.53
CA LYS A 422 -17.32 -53.46 46.62
C LYS A 422 -18.03 -53.30 45.25
N LYS A 423 -17.41 -53.67 44.13
CA LYS A 423 -16.71 -54.94 43.85
C LYS A 423 -16.00 -54.82 42.48
N LYS A 424 -14.82 -55.47 42.43
CA LYS A 424 -14.08 -56.09 41.31
C LYS A 424 -13.83 -55.31 40.03
#